data_AF-A0A7J8X708-F1
#
_entry.id   AF-A0A7J8X708-F1
#
_cell.length_a   1.000
_cell.length_b   1.000
_cell.length_c   1.000
_cell.angle_alpha   90.00
_cell.angle_beta   90.00
_cell.angle_gamma   90.00
#
_symmetry.space_group_name_H-M   'P 1'
#
loop_
_entity.id
_entity.type
_entity.pdbx_description
1 polymer ?
#
loop_
_entity_poly.entity_id
_entity_poly.type
_entity_poly.pdbx_seq_one_letter_code
_entity_poly.pdbx_strand_id
1 'polypeptide(L)' 'MMKRQRCYLDISIGEELEGRIIVELFNDVVPKTAENFRALCTGEKGIGPNTGVPLHYK' A
#
# COMPACT_ATOMS: atom_id res chain seq x y z
N MET A 1 -2.92 -9.11 -21.62
CA MET A 1 -3.50 -9.12 -20.25
C MET A 1 -2.66 -8.20 -19.38
N MET A 2 -3.28 -7.38 -18.55
CA MET A 2 -2.57 -6.46 -17.66
C MET A 2 -1.93 -7.25 -16.52
N LYS A 3 -0.65 -7.02 -16.25
CA LYS A 3 0.06 -7.72 -15.16
C LYS A 3 -0.41 -7.16 -13.81
N ARG A 4 -0.84 -8.05 -12.92
CA ARG A 4 -1.18 -7.70 -11.54
C ARG A 4 0.04 -7.26 -10.76
N GLN A 5 -0.11 -6.14 -10.07
CA GLN A 5 0.94 -5.58 -9.22
C GLN A 5 0.90 -6.26 -7.85
N ARG A 6 2.04 -6.27 -7.15
CA ARG A 6 2.13 -6.76 -5.78
C ARG A 6 2.72 -5.69 -4.88
N CYS A 7 2.17 -5.56 -3.68
CA CYS A 7 2.68 -4.74 -2.59
C CYS A 7 2.98 -5.62 -1.38
N TYR A 8 3.65 -5.07 -0.37
CA TYR A 8 3.87 -5.76 0.88
C TYR A 8 3.66 -4.86 2.08
N LEU A 9 3.36 -5.49 3.21
CA LEU A 9 3.31 -4.87 4.53
C LEU A 9 4.18 -5.70 5.46
N ASP A 10 5.16 -5.05 6.09
CA ASP A 10 5.93 -5.64 7.17
C ASP A 10 5.17 -5.41 8.48
N ILE A 11 4.91 -6.49 9.23
CA ILE A 11 4.11 -6.46 10.46
C ILE A 11 5.02 -6.71 11.65
N SER A 12 4.95 -5.82 12.63
CA SER A 12 5.59 -5.97 13.92
C SER A 12 4.52 -6.03 15.02
N ILE A 13 4.73 -6.91 16.01
CA ILE A 13 3.91 -6.97 17.22
C ILE A 13 4.84 -6.63 18.39
N GLY A 14 4.55 -5.52 19.06
CA GLY A 14 5.55 -4.89 19.94
C GLY A 14 6.73 -4.37 19.10
N GLU A 15 7.95 -4.74 19.47
CA GLU A 15 9.19 -4.33 18.78
C GLU A 15 9.77 -5.45 17.89
N GLU A 16 9.10 -6.60 17.82
CA GLU A 16 9.57 -7.76 17.05
C GLU A 16 8.90 -7.81 15.67
N LEU A 17 9.68 -8.13 14.63
CA LEU A 17 9.17 -8.34 13.28
C LEU A 17 8.58 -9.75 13.15
N GLU A 18 7.26 -9.83 12.99
CA GLU A 18 6.54 -11.10 12.87
C GLU A 18 6.54 -11.63 11.43
N GLY A 19 6.66 -10.73 10.45
CA GLY A 19 6.85 -11.12 9.06
C GLY A 19 6.26 -10.15 8.06
N ARG A 20 6.10 -10.65 6.83
CA ARG A 20 5.69 -9.87 5.67
C ARG A 20 4.44 -10.45 5.04
N ILE A 21 3.42 -9.62 4.88
CA ILE A 21 2.23 -9.93 4.07
C ILE A 21 2.50 -9.45 2.65
N ILE A 22 2.35 -10.34 1.67
CA ILE A 22 2.38 -9.99 0.24
C ILE A 22 0.95 -9.92 -0.28
N VAL A 23 0.59 -8.79 -0.89
CA VAL A 23 -0.75 -8.55 -1.43
C VAL A 23 -0.67 -8.42 -2.94
N GLU A 24 -1.39 -9.28 -3.67
CA GLU A 24 -1.62 -9.10 -5.11
C GLU A 24 -2.81 -8.17 -5.33
N LEU A 25 -2.63 -7.17 -6.20
CA LEU A 25 -3.64 -6.17 -6.52
C LEU A 25 -4.33 -6.53 -7.82
N PHE A 26 -5.66 -6.61 -7.80
CA PHE A 26 -6.49 -6.84 -8.98
C PHE A 26 -6.69 -5.54 -9.77
N ASN A 27 -5.59 -4.89 -10.17
CA ASN A 27 -5.61 -3.65 -10.95
C ASN A 27 -6.27 -3.80 -12.33
N ASP A 28 -6.37 -5.02 -12.84
CA ASP A 28 -7.14 -5.40 -14.03
C ASP A 28 -8.66 -5.37 -13.82
N VAL A 29 -9.13 -5.49 -12.57
CA VAL A 29 -10.56 -5.51 -12.20
C VAL A 29 -10.97 -4.20 -11.53
N VAL A 30 -10.16 -3.70 -10.60
CA VAL A 30 -10.43 -2.52 -9.77
C VAL A 30 -9.26 -1.52 -9.83
N PRO A 31 -8.98 -0.91 -11.00
CA PRO A 31 -7.77 -0.11 -11.22
C PRO A 31 -7.61 1.06 -10.24
N LYS A 32 -8.70 1.77 -9.92
CA LYS A 32 -8.66 2.92 -9.00
C LYS A 32 -8.35 2.50 -7.57
N THR A 33 -8.99 1.43 -7.09
CA THR A 33 -8.78 0.91 -5.73
C THR A 33 -7.38 0.34 -5.58
N ALA A 34 -6.91 -0.42 -6.57
CA ALA A 34 -5.57 -0.98 -6.60
C ALA A 34 -4.50 0.12 -6.58
N GLU A 35 -4.65 1.16 -7.41
CA GLU A 35 -3.70 2.28 -7.45
C GLU A 35 -3.69 3.08 -6.15
N ASN A 36 -4.86 3.31 -5.53
CA ASN A 36 -4.94 3.96 -4.22
C ASN A 36 -4.16 3.17 -3.16
N PHE A 37 -4.40 1.86 -3.06
CA PHE A 37 -3.71 1.02 -2.08
C PHE A 37 -2.20 0.95 -2.35
N ARG A 38 -1.80 0.78 -3.62
CA ARG A 38 -0.39 0.77 -4.03
C ARG A 38 0.32 2.07 -3.63
N ALA A 39 -0.30 3.22 -3.89
CA ALA A 39 0.26 4.52 -3.55
C ALA A 39 0.40 4.72 -2.03
N LEU A 40 -0.54 4.22 -1.23
CA LEU A 40 -0.45 4.24 0.24
C LEU A 40 0.63 3.29 0.77
N CYS A 41 0.94 2.19 0.07
CA CYS A 41 2.07 1.33 0.41
C CYS A 41 3.44 1.97 0.08
N THR A 42 3.53 2.81 -0.95
CA THR A 42 4.81 3.45 -1.36
C THR A 42 5.02 4.83 -0.75
N GLY A 43 3.95 5.51 -0.33
CA GLY A 43 4.01 6.88 0.19
C GLY A 43 4.27 7.95 -0.88
N GLU A 44 4.24 7.59 -2.17
CA GLU A 44 4.69 8.48 -3.26
C GLU A 44 3.82 9.73 -3.48
N LYS A 45 2.62 9.77 -2.87
CA LYS A 45 1.67 10.88 -3.02
C LYS A 45 1.87 11.98 -1.99
N GLY A 46 2.86 11.87 -1.10
CA GLY A 46 3.23 12.93 -0.17
C GLY A 46 2.19 13.15 0.94
N ILE A 47 1.87 14.41 1.24
CA ILE A 47 1.01 14.79 2.36
C ILE A 47 -0.46 14.94 1.91
N GLY A 48 -1.38 14.40 2.70
CA GLY A 48 -2.81 14.55 2.47
C GLY A 48 -3.26 16.01 2.67
N PRO A 49 -3.93 16.64 1.69
CA PRO A 49 -4.24 18.08 1.75
C PRO A 49 -5.23 18.43 2.87
N ASN A 50 -6.11 17.50 3.23
CA ASN A 50 -7.15 17.72 4.25
C ASN A 50 -6.71 17.31 5.65
N THR A 51 -5.69 16.43 5.75
CA THR A 51 -5.26 15.85 7.03
C THR A 51 -3.91 16.38 7.48
N GLY A 52 -3.07 16.88 6.57
CA GLY A 52 -1.72 17.32 6.87
C GLY A 52 -0.74 16.18 7.22
N VAL A 53 -1.16 14.92 7.08
CA VAL A 53 -0.33 13.73 7.39
C VAL A 53 0.13 13.01 6.11
N PRO A 54 1.26 12.28 6.13
CA PRO A 54 1.69 11.47 5.00
C PRO A 54 0.62 10.47 4.55
N LEU A 55 0.40 10.38 3.24
CA LEU A 55 -0.43 9.35 2.61
C LEU A 55 0.38 8.06 2.49
N HIS A 56 0.62 7.43 3.63
CA HIS A 56 1.48 6.26 3.76
C HIS A 56 1.00 5.34 4.88
N TYR A 57 1.13 4.02 4.71
CA TYR A 57 0.73 3.04 5.73
C TYR A 57 1.76 2.80 6.84
N LYS A 58 3.01 3.27 6.66
CA LYS A 58 4.04 3.19 7.70
C LYS A 58 3.98 4.38 8.64
#